data_AF-A0A0S2LHR1-F1
#
_entry.id   AF-A0A0S2LHR1-F1
#
_cell.length_a   1.000
_cell.length_b   1.000
_cell.length_c   1.000
_cell.angle_alpha   90.00
_cell.angle_beta   90.00
_cell.angle_gamma   90.00
#
_symmetry.space_group_name_H-M   'P 1'
#
loop_
_entity.id
_entity.type
_entity.pdbx_description
1 polymer ?
#
loop_
_entity_poly.entity_id
_entity_poly.type
_entity_poly.pdbx_seq_one_letter_code
_entity_poly.pdbx_strand_id
1 'polypeptide(L)'
;MSARPPSFASNFPTSTAEPSAYFKWPGITWDSTKAVREVLEENNRGYDIYESRRFAHNHFPHSVFSRYAFGAPPKLIHDCWNHDKTHLVSLDPAGPDRKDVDETKVPKRITREDWGNHLGNKGCYAPYLVFFHDEIARLGPQGVLEEYIFSPQANWEIFTDPSSKDQGPPNMFNRLLAGAIHPFIHIGFGLEFNDRVVLAEGLAEAAVHPDVIVNLVIPPSHIQPLFTTSSPRPSSSPSLLSIYTSLISSPILTPQPYDPKSMVNDQLKSSVNGPKAQELRAIVDRWSLSDEEVADGPNGWQKKFEEIAVFATLLACATGRKGKEIRVDFFLMHALTSSIFLPAYLSRLPPSFRRALLRRYILEAFHTALARGRPSIDPELIMSYDLYPTINTEGSEDALKKLVKEDKALGKGEKEERNAWLSLVESAMVYPDSHVIKSIRSLAHYASLLGNSPPGGLPGTYKEEGRGVDKEEAVKGMSKLDGSVFLRAAGAIMTTMAPGGEGAWDRSQLGYDEAWE
;
A
#
# COMPACT_ATOMS: atom_id res chain seq x y z
N MET A 1 22.58 -0.25 20.77
CA MET A 1 22.13 0.41 22.01
C MET A 1 20.81 1.10 21.66
N SER A 2 19.74 0.92 22.43
CA SER A 2 18.47 1.61 22.15
C SER A 2 18.70 3.12 22.21
N ALA A 3 18.22 3.87 21.21
CA ALA A 3 18.34 5.32 21.20
C ALA A 3 17.59 5.88 22.41
N ARG A 4 18.26 6.69 23.26
CA ARG A 4 17.56 7.36 24.36
C ARG A 4 16.60 8.38 23.73
N PRO A 5 15.29 8.34 24.04
CA PRO A 5 14.34 9.30 23.50
C PRO A 5 14.78 10.75 23.75
N PRO A 6 14.69 11.65 22.75
CA PRO A 6 14.94 13.07 22.96
C PRO A 6 13.93 13.67 23.94
N SER A 7 14.31 14.74 24.63
CA SER A 7 13.48 15.30 25.72
C SER A 7 12.10 15.77 25.26
N PHE A 8 11.97 16.25 24.02
CA PHE A 8 10.69 16.68 23.47
C PHE A 8 9.69 15.52 23.29
N ALA A 9 10.19 14.29 23.08
CA ALA A 9 9.36 13.10 22.90
C ALA A 9 8.79 12.56 24.23
N SER A 10 9.21 13.09 25.38
CA SER A 10 8.69 12.68 26.69
C SER A 10 7.18 12.95 26.84
N ASN A 11 6.67 13.99 26.20
CA ASN A 11 5.27 14.39 26.25
C ASN A 11 4.41 13.80 25.12
N PHE A 12 4.96 12.94 24.26
CA PHE A 12 4.18 12.29 23.22
C PHE A 12 3.02 11.48 23.81
N PRO A 13 1.86 11.43 23.13
CA PRO A 13 0.72 10.68 23.60
C PRO A 13 0.99 9.18 23.62
N THR A 14 0.18 8.44 24.37
CA THR A 14 0.19 6.96 24.33
C THR A 14 -0.50 6.45 23.07
N SER A 15 -0.11 5.26 22.61
CA SER A 15 -0.76 4.56 21.52
C SER A 15 -2.22 4.25 21.87
N THR A 16 -3.10 4.41 20.89
CA THR A 16 -4.54 4.09 20.99
C THR A 16 -4.90 2.84 20.20
N ALA A 17 -3.91 2.12 19.67
CA ALA A 17 -4.09 0.95 18.82
C ALA A 17 -5.19 0.00 19.31
N GLU A 18 -6.12 -0.31 18.42
CA GLU A 18 -7.24 -1.22 18.59
C GLU A 18 -7.21 -2.28 17.48
N PRO A 19 -7.91 -3.42 17.63
CA PRO A 19 -8.05 -4.37 16.52
C PRO A 19 -8.57 -3.68 15.25
N SER A 20 -8.06 -4.08 14.08
CA SER A 20 -8.47 -3.49 12.79
C SER A 20 -9.99 -3.39 12.65
N ALA A 21 -10.48 -2.23 12.21
CA ALA A 21 -11.90 -2.02 11.95
C ALA A 21 -12.42 -2.83 10.74
N TYR A 22 -11.57 -3.13 9.76
CA TYR A 22 -11.97 -3.69 8.45
C TYR A 22 -11.57 -5.16 8.26
N PHE A 23 -10.43 -5.57 8.81
CA PHE A 23 -9.93 -6.93 8.72
C PHE A 23 -10.13 -7.66 10.05
N LYS A 24 -10.97 -8.70 10.06
CA LYS A 24 -11.29 -9.48 11.25
C LYS A 24 -10.68 -10.87 11.14
N TRP A 25 -9.76 -11.18 12.05
CA TRP A 25 -9.14 -12.50 12.19
C TRP A 25 -9.04 -12.87 13.68
N PRO A 26 -9.30 -14.13 14.07
CA PRO A 26 -9.24 -14.55 15.47
C PRO A 26 -7.80 -14.58 16.00
N GLY A 27 -7.62 -14.47 17.32
CA GLY A 27 -6.33 -14.65 17.99
C GLY A 27 -5.77 -13.41 18.69
N ILE A 28 -6.34 -12.23 18.44
CA ILE A 28 -6.00 -11.03 19.22
C ILE A 28 -6.44 -11.21 20.68
N THR A 29 -5.56 -10.85 21.61
CA THR A 29 -5.78 -10.92 23.07
C THR A 29 -5.51 -9.56 23.69
N TRP A 30 -5.94 -9.37 24.94
CA TRP A 30 -5.60 -8.17 25.70
C TRP A 30 -4.09 -7.95 25.80
N ASP A 31 -3.34 -9.01 26.06
CA ASP A 31 -1.88 -8.93 26.18
C ASP A 31 -1.21 -8.56 24.86
N SER A 32 -1.71 -9.05 23.71
CA SER A 32 -1.16 -8.66 22.41
C SER A 32 -1.48 -7.21 22.07
N THR A 33 -2.68 -6.71 22.41
CA THR A 33 -3.01 -5.28 22.29
C THR A 33 -2.11 -4.41 23.17
N LYS A 34 -1.83 -4.86 24.40
CA LYS A 34 -0.89 -4.16 25.29
C LYS A 34 0.52 -4.13 24.69
N ALA A 35 1.03 -5.28 24.24
CA ALA A 35 2.36 -5.39 23.65
C ALA A 35 2.54 -4.51 22.41
N VAL A 36 1.54 -4.46 21.50
CA VAL A 36 1.64 -3.62 20.29
C VAL A 36 1.68 -2.12 20.64
N ARG A 37 0.88 -1.68 21.63
CA ARG A 37 0.91 -0.28 22.10
C ARG A 37 2.26 0.07 22.69
N GLU A 38 2.84 -0.80 23.52
CA GLU A 38 4.16 -0.59 24.15
C GLU A 38 5.27 -0.39 23.11
N VAL A 39 5.36 -1.27 22.10
CA VAL A 39 6.43 -1.20 21.09
C VAL A 39 6.25 -0.04 20.11
N LEU A 40 5.00 0.34 19.79
CA LEU A 40 4.72 1.52 18.97
C LEU A 40 5.06 2.82 19.70
N GLU A 41 4.82 2.88 21.01
CA GLU A 41 5.24 4.02 21.83
C GLU A 41 6.77 4.13 21.92
N GLU A 42 7.48 3.00 22.05
CA GLU A 42 8.95 3.00 22.01
C GLU A 42 9.46 3.48 20.64
N ASN A 43 8.85 3.02 19.54
CA ASN A 43 9.15 3.48 18.18
C ASN A 43 9.01 5.00 18.04
N ASN A 44 7.80 5.50 18.27
CA ASN A 44 7.44 6.92 18.10
C ASN A 44 8.27 7.87 18.97
N ARG A 45 8.73 7.42 20.14
CA ARG A 45 9.54 8.25 21.03
C ARG A 45 11.03 8.21 20.70
N GLY A 46 11.51 7.14 20.09
CA GLY A 46 12.94 6.88 19.95
C GLY A 46 13.51 7.08 18.55
N TYR A 47 12.70 6.85 17.51
CA TYR A 47 13.20 6.57 16.17
C TYR A 47 12.57 7.45 15.10
N ASP A 48 13.36 7.73 14.07
CA ASP A 48 12.94 8.51 12.91
C ASP A 48 12.09 7.66 11.94
N ILE A 49 11.44 8.32 10.98
CA ILE A 49 10.73 7.63 9.87
C ILE A 49 11.70 7.05 8.85
N TYR A 50 12.97 7.47 8.85
CA TYR A 50 14.01 6.88 8.03
C TYR A 50 14.82 5.84 8.83
N GLU A 51 15.47 4.93 8.12
CA GLU A 51 16.36 3.89 8.67
C GLU A 51 17.77 4.02 8.09
N SER A 52 18.74 3.30 8.67
CA SER A 52 20.16 3.35 8.28
C SER A 52 20.48 2.68 6.92
N ARG A 53 19.64 1.72 6.48
CA ARG A 53 19.44 1.04 5.16
C ARG A 53 19.12 -0.46 5.41
N ARG A 54 18.02 -1.07 4.93
CA ARG A 54 17.48 -1.19 3.55
C ARG A 54 15.93 -1.26 3.59
N PHE A 55 15.26 -0.58 2.63
CA PHE A 55 13.82 -0.24 2.50
C PHE A 55 13.41 1.19 2.91
N ALA A 56 14.38 2.06 3.16
CA ALA A 56 14.32 3.53 3.11
C ALA A 56 13.35 4.22 4.08
N HIS A 57 12.34 3.56 4.63
CA HIS A 57 11.47 4.06 5.69
C HIS A 57 11.41 3.07 6.85
N ASN A 58 11.04 3.56 8.02
CA ASN A 58 10.77 2.79 9.22
C ASN A 58 9.50 1.97 8.99
N HIS A 59 9.69 0.70 8.62
CA HIS A 59 8.63 -0.24 8.33
C HIS A 59 8.04 -0.90 9.57
N PHE A 60 8.55 -0.59 10.77
CA PHE A 60 8.14 -1.30 11.98
C PHE A 60 6.63 -1.22 12.24
N PRO A 61 5.96 -0.04 12.16
CA PRO A 61 4.51 0.02 12.30
C PRO A 61 3.77 -0.87 11.29
N HIS A 62 4.26 -0.97 10.05
CA HIS A 62 3.64 -1.80 9.02
C HIS A 62 3.80 -3.30 9.35
N SER A 63 4.99 -3.65 9.83
CA SER A 63 5.41 -4.99 10.24
C SER A 63 4.57 -5.49 11.42
N VAL A 64 4.50 -4.71 12.49
CA VAL A 64 3.84 -5.10 13.74
C VAL A 64 2.32 -5.11 13.61
N PHE A 65 1.70 -4.13 12.95
CA PHE A 65 0.24 -4.11 12.80
C PHE A 65 -0.27 -5.23 11.90
N SER A 66 0.47 -5.58 10.85
CA SER A 66 0.08 -6.70 9.98
C SER A 66 0.10 -8.03 10.71
N ARG A 67 1.09 -8.25 11.60
CA ARG A 67 1.16 -9.43 12.48
C ARG A 67 0.08 -9.40 13.56
N TYR A 68 -0.11 -8.25 14.20
CA TYR A 68 -1.16 -8.05 15.19
C TYR A 68 -2.55 -8.34 14.62
N ALA A 69 -2.83 -7.92 13.38
CA ALA A 69 -4.07 -8.22 12.68
C ALA A 69 -4.34 -9.72 12.49
N PHE A 70 -3.30 -10.56 12.44
CA PHE A 70 -3.43 -12.02 12.38
C PHE A 70 -3.39 -12.69 13.76
N GLY A 71 -3.42 -11.91 14.85
CA GLY A 71 -3.43 -12.44 16.22
C GLY A 71 -2.04 -12.81 16.75
N ALA A 72 -0.97 -12.16 16.28
CA ALA A 72 0.37 -12.41 16.79
C ALA A 72 0.44 -12.27 18.33
N PRO A 73 1.03 -13.24 19.05
CA PRO A 73 1.16 -13.18 20.50
C PRO A 73 2.17 -12.11 20.93
N PRO A 74 2.12 -11.66 22.20
CA PRO A 74 3.04 -10.65 22.74
C PRO A 74 4.52 -10.95 22.45
N LYS A 75 4.92 -12.22 22.60
CA LYS A 75 6.30 -12.64 22.33
C LYS A 75 6.72 -12.32 20.90
N LEU A 76 5.91 -12.65 19.90
CA LEU A 76 6.25 -12.39 18.50
C LEU A 76 6.26 -10.89 18.19
N ILE A 77 5.37 -10.11 18.82
CA ILE A 77 5.36 -8.64 18.71
C ILE A 77 6.70 -8.06 19.22
N HIS A 78 7.16 -8.50 20.40
CA HIS A 78 8.45 -8.05 20.94
C HIS A 78 9.65 -8.58 20.13
N ASP A 79 9.59 -9.81 19.61
CA ASP A 79 10.65 -10.35 18.74
C ASP A 79 10.76 -9.53 17.44
N CYS A 80 9.61 -9.18 16.83
CA CYS A 80 9.54 -8.27 15.68
C CYS A 80 10.17 -6.91 16.00
N TRP A 81 9.82 -6.31 17.15
CA TRP A 81 10.42 -5.06 17.59
C TRP A 81 11.93 -5.15 17.79
N ASN A 82 12.39 -6.22 18.45
CA ASN A 82 13.80 -6.45 18.70
C ASN A 82 14.61 -6.63 17.41
N HIS A 83 14.01 -7.19 16.37
CA HIS A 83 14.60 -7.28 15.04
C HIS A 83 14.66 -5.90 14.36
N ASP A 84 13.50 -5.27 14.15
CA ASP A 84 13.37 -4.07 13.32
C ASP A 84 14.15 -2.87 13.90
N LYS A 85 14.14 -2.69 15.22
CA LYS A 85 14.81 -1.54 15.87
C LYS A 85 16.32 -1.48 15.65
N THR A 86 16.94 -2.58 15.23
CA THR A 86 18.39 -2.61 14.95
C THR A 86 18.76 -1.85 13.68
N HIS A 87 17.79 -1.57 12.81
CA HIS A 87 17.97 -0.87 11.54
C HIS A 87 17.61 0.62 11.61
N LEU A 88 16.85 1.01 12.65
CA LEU A 88 16.32 2.36 12.82
C LEU A 88 17.39 3.34 13.30
N VAL A 89 17.17 4.63 13.02
CA VAL A 89 18.03 5.73 13.49
C VAL A 89 17.30 6.64 14.46
N SER A 90 18.06 7.40 15.26
CA SER A 90 17.51 8.27 16.29
C SER A 90 16.53 9.30 15.77
N LEU A 91 15.42 9.49 16.50
CA LEU A 91 14.48 10.59 16.30
C LEU A 91 15.13 11.96 16.53
N ASP A 92 16.17 12.04 17.36
CA ASP A 92 16.89 13.29 17.59
C ASP A 92 17.69 13.66 16.33
N PRO A 93 17.41 14.79 15.66
CA PRO A 93 18.19 15.21 14.49
C PRO A 93 19.68 15.44 14.80
N ALA A 94 20.01 15.69 16.07
CA ALA A 94 21.39 15.81 16.57
C ALA A 94 22.02 14.45 16.93
N GLY A 95 21.30 13.35 16.74
CA GLY A 95 21.72 12.00 17.09
C GLY A 95 23.01 11.57 16.38
N PRO A 96 23.86 10.75 17.02
CA PRO A 96 25.15 10.34 16.45
C PRO A 96 25.04 9.51 15.16
N ASP A 97 23.88 8.92 14.90
CA ASP A 97 23.50 8.15 13.72
C ASP A 97 22.76 8.99 12.66
N ARG A 98 22.52 10.29 12.90
CA ARG A 98 21.84 11.24 12.00
C ARG A 98 22.78 12.16 11.24
N LYS A 99 23.91 11.61 10.78
CA LYS A 99 24.95 12.37 10.03
C LYS A 99 24.46 12.91 8.68
N ASP A 100 23.30 12.45 8.22
CA ASP A 100 22.66 12.85 6.98
C ASP A 100 21.71 14.05 7.14
N VAL A 101 21.58 14.60 8.35
CA VAL A 101 20.78 15.77 8.70
C VAL A 101 21.70 16.91 9.16
N ASP A 102 21.46 18.10 8.62
CA ASP A 102 22.07 19.34 9.12
C ASP A 102 21.13 19.97 10.15
N GLU A 103 21.38 19.71 11.44
CA GLU A 103 20.55 20.17 12.55
C GLU A 103 20.35 21.70 12.57
N THR A 104 21.30 22.47 12.03
CA THR A 104 21.22 23.94 12.00
C THR A 104 20.10 24.45 11.09
N LYS A 105 19.60 23.58 10.19
CA LYS A 105 18.50 23.85 9.26
C LYS A 105 17.16 23.25 9.72
N VAL A 106 17.14 22.58 10.87
CA VAL A 106 15.91 21.99 11.42
C VAL A 106 15.24 23.03 12.33
N PRO A 107 13.97 23.39 12.09
CA PRO A 107 13.27 24.32 12.96
C PRO A 107 13.09 23.71 14.35
N LYS A 108 13.22 24.52 15.40
CA LYS A 108 12.98 24.06 16.78
C LYS A 108 11.54 23.61 17.01
N ARG A 109 10.60 24.23 16.31
CA ARG A 109 9.17 23.91 16.35
C ARG A 109 8.54 24.35 15.03
N ILE A 110 7.54 23.59 14.59
CA ILE A 110 6.65 23.94 13.49
C ILE A 110 5.30 24.37 14.08
N THR A 111 4.71 25.43 13.54
CA THR A 111 3.44 26.02 13.96
C THR A 111 2.44 26.04 12.81
N ARG A 112 1.18 26.39 13.10
CA ARG A 112 0.14 26.49 12.07
C ARG A 112 0.40 27.61 11.06
N GLU A 113 1.21 28.59 11.44
CA GLU A 113 1.58 29.72 10.59
C GLU A 113 2.75 29.41 9.67
N ASP A 114 3.59 28.42 9.99
CA ASP A 114 4.83 28.11 9.23
C ASP A 114 4.94 26.67 8.72
N TRP A 115 3.96 25.81 8.97
CA TRP A 115 4.04 24.38 8.60
C TRP A 115 4.32 24.11 7.13
N GLY A 116 3.90 24.97 6.21
CA GLY A 116 4.18 24.83 4.77
C GLY A 116 5.63 25.16 4.39
N ASN A 117 6.41 25.82 5.24
CA ASN A 117 7.75 26.33 4.91
C ASN A 117 8.86 25.26 4.96
N HIS A 118 8.58 24.11 5.58
CA HIS A 118 9.60 23.09 5.87
C HIS A 118 9.39 21.78 5.12
N LEU A 119 8.45 21.75 4.17
CA LEU A 119 8.02 20.56 3.45
C LEU A 119 9.13 20.00 2.54
N GLY A 120 9.18 18.68 2.43
CA GLY A 120 10.16 17.99 1.58
C GLY A 120 11.56 17.90 2.16
N ASN A 121 11.74 18.38 3.39
CA ASN A 121 13.00 18.26 4.12
C ASN A 121 12.93 17.11 5.11
N LYS A 122 13.62 16.00 4.80
CA LYS A 122 13.73 14.83 5.70
C LYS A 122 14.22 15.16 7.11
N GLY A 123 15.05 16.20 7.27
CA GLY A 123 15.54 16.61 8.60
C GLY A 123 14.44 17.18 9.50
N CYS A 124 13.31 17.58 8.93
CA CYS A 124 12.18 18.14 9.65
C CYS A 124 11.18 17.09 10.15
N TYR A 125 11.48 15.78 10.06
CA TYR A 125 10.55 14.74 10.51
C TYR A 125 10.17 14.91 11.99
N ALA A 126 11.15 15.02 12.88
CA ALA A 126 10.91 15.17 14.31
C ALA A 126 10.03 16.39 14.68
N PRO A 127 10.29 17.62 14.18
CA PRO A 127 9.40 18.74 14.47
C PRO A 127 8.01 18.61 13.82
N TYR A 128 7.88 17.96 12.66
CA TYR A 128 6.55 17.64 12.10
C TYR A 128 5.81 16.60 12.94
N LEU A 129 6.52 15.61 13.50
CA LEU A 129 5.92 14.61 14.38
C LEU A 129 5.32 15.27 15.62
N VAL A 130 6.06 16.20 16.25
CA VAL A 130 5.54 17.02 17.37
C VAL A 130 4.28 17.79 16.93
N PHE A 131 4.35 18.47 15.78
CA PHE A 131 3.23 19.24 15.24
C PHE A 131 1.99 18.40 14.99
N PHE A 132 2.12 17.22 14.37
CA PHE A 132 0.96 16.37 14.07
C PHE A 132 0.40 15.67 15.30
N HIS A 133 1.20 15.39 16.34
CA HIS A 133 0.64 14.98 17.64
C HIS A 133 -0.28 16.07 18.21
N ASP A 134 0.16 17.34 18.20
CA ASP A 134 -0.64 18.49 18.66
C ASP A 134 -1.92 18.66 17.82
N GLU A 135 -1.80 18.58 16.49
CA GLU A 135 -2.93 18.81 15.58
C GLU A 135 -3.93 17.64 15.56
N ILE A 136 -3.51 16.39 15.73
CA ILE A 136 -4.42 15.26 15.94
C ILE A 136 -5.19 15.42 17.24
N ALA A 137 -4.56 15.88 18.33
CA ALA A 137 -5.25 16.13 19.59
C ALA A 137 -6.32 17.23 19.45
N ARG A 138 -6.10 18.21 18.56
CA ARG A 138 -7.02 19.33 18.30
C ARG A 138 -8.17 18.96 17.35
N LEU A 139 -7.85 18.31 16.23
CA LEU A 139 -8.77 18.10 15.11
C LEU A 139 -9.38 16.68 15.07
N GLY A 140 -8.74 15.73 15.75
CA GLY A 140 -9.01 14.31 15.57
C GLY A 140 -8.57 13.77 14.20
N PRO A 141 -8.72 12.45 13.98
CA PRO A 141 -8.19 11.79 12.78
C PRO A 141 -8.78 12.26 11.46
N GLN A 142 -10.08 12.57 11.41
CA GLN A 142 -10.70 13.06 10.17
C GLN A 142 -10.30 14.52 9.90
N GLY A 143 -10.43 15.40 10.90
CA GLY A 143 -10.15 16.82 10.74
C GLY A 143 -8.71 17.11 10.32
N VAL A 144 -7.73 16.35 10.85
CA VAL A 144 -6.32 16.54 10.47
C VAL A 144 -6.06 16.19 9.01
N LEU A 145 -6.75 15.18 8.45
CA LEU A 145 -6.64 14.85 7.03
C LEU A 145 -7.28 15.92 6.16
N GLU A 146 -8.49 16.35 6.51
CA GLU A 146 -9.20 17.40 5.78
C GLU A 146 -8.37 18.69 5.75
N GLU A 147 -7.76 19.07 6.87
CA GLU A 147 -6.93 20.27 7.00
C GLU A 147 -5.58 20.15 6.28
N TYR A 148 -4.80 19.11 6.54
CA TYR A 148 -3.38 19.05 6.14
C TYR A 148 -3.10 18.19 4.92
N ILE A 149 -4.08 17.43 4.40
CA ILE A 149 -3.92 16.62 3.19
C ILE A 149 -4.84 17.08 2.06
N PHE A 150 -6.10 17.39 2.35
CA PHE A 150 -7.12 17.61 1.31
C PHE A 150 -7.57 19.07 1.13
N SER A 151 -7.20 19.97 2.04
CA SER A 151 -7.62 21.38 1.97
C SER A 151 -6.97 22.12 0.79
N PRO A 152 -7.58 23.24 0.35
CA PRO A 152 -6.94 24.18 -0.57
C PRO A 152 -5.57 24.67 -0.10
N GLN A 153 -5.47 25.06 1.19
CA GLN A 153 -4.23 25.54 1.81
C GLN A 153 -3.12 24.48 1.77
N ALA A 154 -3.48 23.21 1.91
CA ALA A 154 -2.53 22.10 1.85
C ALA A 154 -2.11 21.72 0.41
N ASN A 155 -2.65 22.35 -0.63
CA ASN A 155 -2.48 21.85 -1.99
C ASN A 155 -2.24 22.89 -3.08
N TRP A 156 -3.08 23.92 -3.23
CA TRP A 156 -2.97 24.83 -4.38
C TRP A 156 -2.99 26.32 -4.01
N GLU A 157 -3.29 26.65 -2.75
CA GLU A 157 -3.08 28.02 -2.27
C GLU A 157 -1.60 28.26 -1.96
N ILE A 158 -1.14 29.49 -2.16
CA ILE A 158 0.25 29.87 -1.93
C ILE A 158 0.48 29.96 -0.43
N PHE A 159 1.49 29.23 0.05
CA PHE A 159 1.97 29.37 1.41
C PHE A 159 3.06 30.45 1.45
N THR A 160 2.82 31.51 2.23
CA THR A 160 3.78 32.59 2.44
C THR A 160 4.42 32.45 3.81
N ASP A 161 5.74 32.56 3.87
CA ASP A 161 6.43 32.55 5.16
C ASP A 161 6.25 33.90 5.90
N PRO A 162 6.61 33.99 7.19
CA PRO A 162 6.52 35.24 7.95
C PRO A 162 7.32 36.43 7.37
N SER A 163 8.24 36.18 6.43
CA SER A 163 8.97 37.21 5.68
C SER A 163 8.30 37.61 4.36
N SER A 164 7.07 37.14 4.13
CA SER A 164 6.27 37.36 2.91
C SER A 164 6.91 36.77 1.64
N LYS A 165 7.73 35.72 1.79
CA LYS A 165 8.26 34.99 0.64
C LYS A 165 7.34 33.84 0.26
N ASP A 166 6.97 33.79 -1.02
CA ASP A 166 6.20 32.71 -1.60
C ASP A 166 7.00 31.40 -1.58
N GLN A 167 6.47 30.38 -0.90
CA GLN A 167 7.02 29.01 -0.92
C GLN A 167 6.33 28.13 -1.97
N GLY A 168 5.35 28.69 -2.68
CA GLY A 168 4.51 27.94 -3.62
C GLY A 168 3.45 27.08 -2.91
N PRO A 169 2.74 26.24 -3.67
CA PRO A 169 1.74 25.34 -3.11
C PRO A 169 2.38 24.17 -2.33
N PRO A 170 1.85 23.78 -1.15
CA PRO A 170 2.38 22.66 -0.37
C PRO A 170 2.31 21.27 -1.03
N ASN A 171 1.33 21.02 -1.91
CA ASN A 171 1.11 19.77 -2.63
C ASN A 171 1.00 18.51 -1.74
N MET A 172 0.41 18.61 -0.54
CA MET A 172 0.32 17.50 0.42
C MET A 172 -0.43 16.28 -0.13
N PHE A 173 -1.45 16.50 -0.97
CA PHE A 173 -2.19 15.41 -1.60
C PHE A 173 -1.32 14.59 -2.56
N ASN A 174 -0.36 15.21 -3.25
CA ASN A 174 0.61 14.48 -4.05
C ASN A 174 1.66 13.79 -3.19
N ARG A 175 2.13 14.45 -2.13
CA ARG A 175 3.10 13.88 -1.17
C ARG A 175 2.56 12.65 -0.45
N LEU A 176 1.25 12.57 -0.23
CA LEU A 176 0.58 11.38 0.32
C LEU A 176 0.92 10.10 -0.45
N LEU A 177 1.07 10.17 -1.78
CA LEU A 177 1.42 9.02 -2.63
C LEU A 177 2.90 8.99 -3.05
N ALA A 178 3.74 9.85 -2.48
CA ALA A 178 5.17 9.87 -2.77
C ALA A 178 5.90 8.67 -2.12
N GLY A 179 7.19 8.51 -2.46
CA GLY A 179 8.06 7.55 -1.80
C GLY A 179 7.61 6.10 -1.93
N ALA A 180 7.03 5.69 -3.07
CA ALA A 180 6.37 4.40 -3.24
C ALA A 180 5.15 4.19 -2.30
N ILE A 181 4.34 5.25 -2.12
CA ILE A 181 3.04 5.21 -1.43
C ILE A 181 3.17 5.02 0.10
N HIS A 182 4.37 5.19 0.68
CA HIS A 182 4.58 4.95 2.11
C HIS A 182 3.76 5.86 3.03
N PRO A 183 3.62 7.18 2.78
CA PRO A 183 2.80 8.02 3.64
C PRO A 183 1.33 7.57 3.69
N PHE A 184 0.78 7.17 2.54
CA PHE A 184 -0.57 6.61 2.45
C PHE A 184 -0.71 5.28 3.18
N ILE A 185 0.28 4.39 3.08
CA ILE A 185 0.28 3.13 3.84
C ILE A 185 0.32 3.42 5.35
N HIS A 186 1.20 4.33 5.77
CA HIS A 186 1.46 4.63 7.17
C HIS A 186 0.24 5.28 7.86
N ILE A 187 -0.31 6.33 7.24
CA ILE A 187 -1.58 6.94 7.67
C ILE A 187 -2.71 5.89 7.63
N GLY A 188 -2.75 5.04 6.60
CA GLY A 188 -3.70 3.94 6.48
C GLY A 188 -3.71 3.01 7.70
N PHE A 189 -2.54 2.63 8.22
CA PHE A 189 -2.41 1.88 9.47
C PHE A 189 -2.95 2.67 10.67
N GLY A 190 -2.56 3.95 10.81
CA GLY A 190 -3.07 4.81 11.89
C GLY A 190 -4.60 4.91 11.89
N LEU A 191 -5.23 5.05 10.72
CA LEU A 191 -6.69 5.11 10.58
C LEU A 191 -7.37 3.77 10.83
N GLU A 192 -6.81 2.68 10.31
CA GLU A 192 -7.40 1.35 10.40
C GLU A 192 -7.42 0.80 11.83
N PHE A 193 -6.32 0.98 12.55
CA PHE A 193 -6.15 0.51 13.93
C PHE A 193 -6.49 1.58 14.97
N ASN A 194 -7.04 2.71 14.52
CA ASN A 194 -7.41 3.84 15.37
C ASN A 194 -6.25 4.31 16.27
N ASP A 195 -5.03 4.29 15.73
CA ASP A 195 -3.82 4.64 16.46
C ASP A 195 -3.34 6.05 16.10
N ARG A 196 -3.47 6.97 17.07
CA ARG A 196 -3.08 8.37 16.90
C ARG A 196 -1.57 8.58 16.74
N VAL A 197 -0.77 7.66 17.27
CA VAL A 197 0.69 7.78 17.23
C VAL A 197 1.19 7.50 15.83
N VAL A 198 0.82 6.37 15.25
CA VAL A 198 1.16 6.00 13.87
C VAL A 198 0.50 6.93 12.86
N LEU A 199 -0.68 7.48 13.16
CA LEU A 199 -1.28 8.53 12.32
C LEU A 199 -0.39 9.79 12.27
N ALA A 200 0.18 10.22 13.39
CA ALA A 200 1.10 11.36 13.44
C ALA A 200 2.39 11.06 12.66
N GLU A 201 2.94 9.86 12.82
CA GLU A 201 4.12 9.39 12.08
C GLU A 201 3.90 9.47 10.57
N GLY A 202 2.77 8.97 10.06
CA GLY A 202 2.46 8.99 8.64
C GLY A 202 2.18 10.40 8.06
N LEU A 203 1.58 11.30 8.84
CA LEU A 203 1.40 12.71 8.43
C LEU A 203 2.74 13.45 8.37
N ALA A 204 3.61 13.22 9.35
CA ALA A 204 4.96 13.76 9.34
C ALA A 204 5.78 13.19 8.17
N GLU A 205 5.63 11.89 7.87
CA GLU A 205 6.21 11.24 6.69
C GLU A 205 5.77 11.95 5.39
N ALA A 206 4.46 12.20 5.22
CA ALA A 206 3.93 12.94 4.07
C ALA A 206 4.56 14.34 3.95
N ALA A 207 4.70 15.07 5.07
CA ALA A 207 5.24 16.42 5.07
C ALA A 207 6.72 16.46 4.64
N VAL A 208 7.53 15.48 5.05
CA VAL A 208 8.97 15.46 4.72
C VAL A 208 9.28 14.85 3.35
N HIS A 209 8.33 14.16 2.72
CA HIS A 209 8.55 13.58 1.39
C HIS A 209 8.63 14.63 0.29
N PRO A 210 9.65 14.59 -0.60
CA PRO A 210 9.69 15.45 -1.78
C PRO A 210 8.53 15.17 -2.74
N ASP A 211 8.03 16.21 -3.41
CA ASP A 211 6.92 16.14 -4.37
C ASP A 211 7.38 16.07 -5.84
N VAL A 212 8.70 16.07 -6.10
CA VAL A 212 9.28 16.19 -7.46
C VAL A 212 8.74 15.16 -8.44
N ILE A 213 8.71 13.87 -8.08
CA ILE A 213 8.30 12.79 -9.00
C ILE A 213 6.77 12.77 -9.16
N VAL A 214 6.03 12.88 -8.05
CA VAL A 214 4.57 12.85 -8.05
C VAL A 214 3.97 14.05 -8.80
N ASN A 215 4.64 15.20 -8.76
CA ASN A 215 4.24 16.40 -9.51
C ASN A 215 4.43 16.26 -11.04
N LEU A 216 5.22 15.28 -11.53
CA LEU A 216 5.33 15.02 -12.98
C LEU A 216 4.02 14.46 -13.55
N VAL A 217 3.30 13.69 -12.74
CA VAL A 217 2.05 13.05 -13.16
C VAL A 217 0.86 13.98 -12.93
N ILE A 218 0.82 14.65 -11.77
CA ILE A 218 -0.19 15.65 -11.42
C ILE A 218 0.54 16.94 -11.04
N PRO A 219 0.75 17.88 -11.97
CA PRO A 219 1.31 19.17 -11.58
C PRO A 219 0.32 19.93 -10.67
N PRO A 220 0.77 20.91 -9.87
CA PRO A 220 -0.08 21.63 -8.93
C PRO A 220 -1.38 22.18 -9.53
N SER A 221 -1.32 22.67 -10.78
CA SER A 221 -2.49 23.18 -11.53
C SER A 221 -3.57 22.14 -11.80
N HIS A 222 -3.24 20.84 -11.71
CA HIS A 222 -4.17 19.73 -11.92
C HIS A 222 -4.68 19.12 -10.62
N ILE A 223 -4.24 19.59 -9.45
CA ILE A 223 -4.74 19.09 -8.16
C ILE A 223 -6.18 19.55 -7.94
N GLN A 224 -6.45 20.86 -8.00
CA GLN A 224 -7.77 21.43 -7.73
C GLN A 224 -8.91 20.78 -8.55
N PRO A 225 -8.79 20.53 -9.87
CA PRO A 225 -9.83 19.85 -10.64
C PRO A 225 -10.21 18.45 -10.14
N LEU A 226 -9.31 17.72 -9.46
CA LEU A 226 -9.62 16.40 -8.90
C LEU A 226 -10.69 16.47 -7.80
N PHE A 227 -10.78 17.60 -7.12
CA PHE A 227 -11.70 17.84 -6.00
C PHE A 227 -13.04 18.43 -6.44
N THR A 228 -13.03 19.25 -7.48
CA THR A 228 -14.19 20.07 -7.88
C THR A 228 -14.98 19.46 -9.04
N THR A 229 -14.39 18.55 -9.80
CA THR A 229 -15.07 17.94 -10.95
C THR A 229 -16.05 16.87 -10.45
N SER A 230 -17.35 17.17 -10.55
CA SER A 230 -18.39 16.12 -10.57
C SER A 230 -18.53 15.63 -12.00
N SER A 231 -18.73 14.32 -12.16
CA SER A 231 -19.01 13.72 -13.46
C SER A 231 -20.31 12.93 -13.35
N PRO A 232 -21.34 13.25 -14.16
CA PRO A 232 -22.53 12.41 -14.23
C PRO A 232 -22.12 11.01 -14.69
N ARG A 233 -22.80 9.99 -14.16
CA ARG A 233 -22.50 8.60 -14.51
C ARG A 233 -22.68 8.38 -16.02
N PRO A 234 -21.65 7.91 -16.75
CA PRO A 234 -21.78 7.61 -18.16
C PRO A 234 -22.72 6.41 -18.38
N SER A 235 -23.29 6.29 -19.58
CA SER A 235 -24.16 5.18 -19.97
C SER A 235 -23.44 3.82 -19.99
N SER A 236 -22.11 3.84 -20.13
CA SER A 236 -21.18 2.71 -19.97
C SER A 236 -19.86 3.25 -19.44
N SER A 237 -19.25 2.60 -18.45
CA SER A 237 -17.89 2.93 -18.01
C SER A 237 -16.98 1.73 -18.20
N PRO A 238 -15.80 1.89 -18.82
CA PRO A 238 -14.85 0.80 -18.89
C PRO A 238 -14.40 0.40 -17.47
N SER A 239 -14.25 -0.91 -17.26
CA SER A 239 -13.65 -1.42 -16.02
C SER A 239 -12.20 -0.99 -15.89
N LEU A 240 -11.67 -1.01 -14.67
CA LEU A 240 -10.28 -0.68 -14.37
C LEU A 240 -9.29 -1.51 -15.21
N LEU A 241 -9.59 -2.80 -15.40
CA LEU A 241 -8.82 -3.69 -16.29
C LEU A 241 -8.90 -3.24 -17.76
N SER A 242 -10.08 -2.86 -18.25
CA SER A 242 -10.25 -2.33 -19.62
C SER A 242 -9.48 -1.02 -19.83
N ILE A 243 -9.35 -0.22 -18.77
CA ILE A 243 -8.59 1.01 -18.81
C ILE A 243 -7.10 0.70 -18.82
N TYR A 244 -6.65 -0.28 -18.03
CA TYR A 244 -5.26 -0.74 -18.01
C TYR A 244 -4.84 -1.35 -19.36
N THR A 245 -5.72 -2.09 -20.06
CA THR A 245 -5.40 -2.57 -21.42
C THR A 245 -5.20 -1.43 -22.42
N SER A 246 -5.89 -0.30 -22.23
CA SER A 246 -5.65 0.90 -23.04
C SER A 246 -4.28 1.53 -22.74
N LEU A 247 -3.80 1.48 -21.49
CA LEU A 247 -2.44 1.87 -21.15
C LEU A 247 -1.41 0.98 -21.86
N ILE A 248 -1.59 -0.34 -21.80
CA ILE A 248 -0.69 -1.30 -22.46
C ILE A 248 -0.62 -1.04 -23.98
N SER A 249 -1.78 -0.76 -24.58
CA SER A 249 -1.92 -0.60 -26.04
C SER A 249 -1.64 0.81 -26.56
N SER A 250 -1.45 1.80 -25.67
CA SER A 250 -1.24 3.19 -26.11
C SER A 250 0.09 3.35 -26.84
N PRO A 251 0.10 3.90 -28.06
CA PRO A 251 1.35 4.18 -28.79
C PRO A 251 2.15 5.31 -28.12
N ILE A 252 1.48 6.20 -27.38
CA ILE A 252 2.11 7.32 -26.66
C ILE A 252 2.81 6.81 -25.40
N LEU A 253 2.17 5.89 -24.64
CA LEU A 253 2.73 5.30 -23.43
C LEU A 253 3.68 4.13 -23.73
N THR A 254 4.55 4.31 -24.71
CA THR A 254 5.63 3.36 -24.99
C THR A 254 6.71 3.48 -23.90
N PRO A 255 7.11 2.39 -23.22
CA PRO A 255 8.19 2.40 -22.24
C PRO A 255 9.52 2.82 -22.85
N GLN A 256 10.44 3.29 -22.02
CA GLN A 256 11.84 3.48 -22.44
C GLN A 256 12.49 2.12 -22.75
N PRO A 257 13.58 2.06 -23.52
CA PRO A 257 14.35 0.83 -23.68
C PRO A 257 14.77 0.23 -22.32
N TYR A 258 14.87 -1.11 -22.27
CA TYR A 258 15.28 -1.79 -21.05
C TYR A 258 16.69 -1.36 -20.62
N ASP A 259 16.83 -0.95 -19.36
CA ASP A 259 18.13 -0.69 -18.73
C ASP A 259 18.15 -1.30 -17.32
N PRO A 260 18.91 -2.40 -17.10
CA PRO A 260 19.02 -3.04 -15.80
C PRO A 260 19.77 -2.21 -14.76
N LYS A 261 20.49 -1.15 -15.16
CA LYS A 261 21.20 -0.24 -14.26
C LYS A 261 20.37 0.96 -13.84
N SER A 262 19.22 1.18 -14.49
CA SER A 262 18.34 2.32 -14.19
C SER A 262 17.73 2.18 -12.80
N MET A 263 17.75 3.26 -12.02
CA MET A 263 17.16 3.30 -10.69
C MET A 263 15.67 3.62 -10.79
N VAL A 264 14.86 3.16 -9.82
CA VAL A 264 13.39 3.35 -9.85
C VAL A 264 12.96 4.81 -10.02
N ASN A 265 13.68 5.76 -9.40
CA ASN A 265 13.36 7.18 -9.55
C ASN A 265 13.56 7.67 -10.99
N ASP A 266 14.55 7.14 -11.71
CA ASP A 266 14.81 7.50 -13.11
C ASP A 266 13.79 6.83 -14.03
N GLN A 267 13.38 5.59 -13.72
CA GLN A 267 12.28 4.89 -14.38
C GLN A 267 10.97 5.68 -14.25
N LEU A 268 10.61 6.11 -13.03
CA LEU A 268 9.41 6.91 -12.77
C LEU A 268 9.42 8.27 -13.49
N LYS A 269 10.56 8.96 -13.52
CA LYS A 269 10.67 10.25 -14.22
C LYS A 269 10.54 10.10 -15.73
N SER A 270 11.24 9.10 -16.30
CA SER A 270 11.31 8.91 -17.75
C SER A 270 10.06 8.27 -18.34
N SER A 271 9.22 7.61 -17.52
CA SER A 271 7.97 6.98 -17.96
C SER A 271 6.85 7.97 -18.30
N VAL A 272 6.92 9.21 -17.81
CA VAL A 272 5.87 10.23 -17.99
C VAL A 272 6.34 11.51 -18.69
N ASN A 273 7.47 11.45 -19.40
CA ASN A 273 7.99 12.59 -20.14
C ASN A 273 7.13 13.01 -21.35
N GLY A 274 7.23 14.28 -21.76
CA GLY A 274 6.51 14.80 -22.92
C GLY A 274 4.98 14.63 -22.80
N PRO A 275 4.29 14.09 -23.82
CA PRO A 275 2.83 13.91 -23.78
C PRO A 275 2.37 12.77 -22.87
N LYS A 276 3.28 11.93 -22.33
CA LYS A 276 2.92 10.70 -21.62
C LYS A 276 2.16 10.97 -20.32
N ALA A 277 2.54 11.99 -19.54
CA ALA A 277 1.81 12.34 -18.32
C ALA A 277 0.34 12.71 -18.61
N GLN A 278 0.11 13.47 -19.69
CA GLN A 278 -1.24 13.88 -20.10
C GLN A 278 -2.06 12.68 -20.60
N GLU A 279 -1.47 11.84 -21.44
CA GLU A 279 -2.11 10.62 -21.94
C GLU A 279 -2.47 9.67 -20.78
N LEU A 280 -1.57 9.51 -19.81
CA LEU A 280 -1.79 8.67 -18.63
C LEU A 280 -2.99 9.17 -17.82
N ARG A 281 -3.10 10.49 -17.59
CA ARG A 281 -4.28 11.10 -16.95
C ARG A 281 -5.55 10.87 -17.76
N ALA A 282 -5.51 11.12 -19.07
CA ALA A 282 -6.67 10.97 -19.95
C ALA A 282 -7.19 9.52 -19.96
N ILE A 283 -6.31 8.53 -19.94
CA ILE A 283 -6.69 7.12 -19.84
C ILE A 283 -7.42 6.86 -18.51
N VAL A 284 -6.83 7.27 -17.38
CA VAL A 284 -7.40 7.06 -16.03
C VAL A 284 -8.73 7.81 -15.86
N ASP A 285 -8.89 8.98 -16.49
CA ASP A 285 -10.12 9.78 -16.41
C ASP A 285 -11.35 9.09 -16.99
N ARG A 286 -11.17 8.06 -17.83
CA ARG A 286 -12.28 7.21 -18.31
C ARG A 286 -12.86 6.29 -17.24
N TRP A 287 -12.16 6.10 -16.12
CA TRP A 287 -12.69 5.35 -14.99
C TRP A 287 -13.75 6.19 -14.28
N SER A 288 -15.00 5.76 -14.37
CA SER A 288 -16.10 6.51 -13.78
C SER A 288 -15.98 6.52 -12.25
N LEU A 289 -16.20 7.70 -11.68
CA LEU A 289 -16.27 7.96 -10.24
C LEU A 289 -17.39 8.98 -9.98
N SER A 290 -18.61 8.63 -10.41
CA SER A 290 -19.80 9.48 -10.21
C SER A 290 -20.14 9.65 -8.73
N ASP A 291 -21.02 10.59 -8.39
CA ASP A 291 -21.45 10.79 -7.01
C ASP A 291 -22.02 9.52 -6.37
N GLU A 292 -22.75 8.70 -7.14
CA GLU A 292 -23.28 7.40 -6.67
C GLU A 292 -22.17 6.37 -6.43
N GLU A 293 -21.15 6.34 -7.28
CA GLU A 293 -20.04 5.37 -7.20
C GLU A 293 -19.05 5.67 -6.09
N VAL A 294 -19.07 6.89 -5.53
CA VAL A 294 -18.24 7.28 -4.37
C VAL A 294 -19.07 7.54 -3.10
N ALA A 295 -20.40 7.40 -3.18
CA ALA A 295 -21.28 7.44 -2.03
C ALA A 295 -21.04 6.24 -1.10
N ASP A 296 -21.64 6.28 0.08
CA ASP A 296 -21.64 5.15 1.00
C ASP A 296 -22.61 4.05 0.55
N GLY A 297 -22.30 2.82 0.95
CA GLY A 297 -23.13 1.65 0.74
C GLY A 297 -22.55 0.68 -0.30
N PRO A 298 -23.09 -0.54 -0.40
CA PRO A 298 -22.47 -1.63 -1.15
C PRO A 298 -22.29 -1.34 -2.66
N ASN A 299 -23.08 -0.42 -3.21
CA ASN A 299 -22.98 -0.02 -4.62
C ASN A 299 -22.11 1.22 -4.85
N GLY A 300 -21.60 1.84 -3.79
CA GLY A 300 -20.76 3.04 -3.84
C GLY A 300 -19.27 2.68 -3.85
N TRP A 301 -18.49 3.36 -3.01
CA TRP A 301 -17.03 3.23 -3.03
C TRP A 301 -16.54 1.81 -2.72
N GLN A 302 -17.33 1.00 -2.01
CA GLN A 302 -17.04 -0.41 -1.72
C GLN A 302 -16.87 -1.23 -3.00
N LYS A 303 -17.73 -1.02 -4.00
CA LYS A 303 -17.63 -1.71 -5.29
C LYS A 303 -16.39 -1.29 -6.07
N LYS A 304 -16.00 -0.01 -5.99
CA LYS A 304 -14.73 0.49 -6.56
C LYS A 304 -13.54 -0.15 -5.86
N PHE A 305 -13.59 -0.28 -4.54
CA PHE A 305 -12.54 -0.97 -3.78
C PHE A 305 -12.40 -2.45 -4.16
N GLU A 306 -13.51 -3.19 -4.33
CA GLU A 306 -13.47 -4.58 -4.80
C GLU A 306 -12.83 -4.71 -6.19
N GLU A 307 -13.14 -3.78 -7.11
CA GLU A 307 -12.49 -3.71 -8.42
C GLU A 307 -10.98 -3.45 -8.33
N ILE A 308 -10.56 -2.55 -7.42
CA ILE A 308 -9.15 -2.28 -7.14
C ILE A 308 -8.46 -3.51 -6.54
N ALA A 309 -9.12 -4.24 -5.63
CA ALA A 309 -8.56 -5.43 -4.98
C ALA A 309 -8.22 -6.53 -6.01
N VAL A 310 -9.12 -6.77 -6.97
CA VAL A 310 -8.87 -7.69 -8.09
C VAL A 310 -7.72 -7.17 -8.96
N PHE A 311 -7.78 -5.90 -9.39
CA PHE A 311 -6.74 -5.31 -10.22
C PHE A 311 -5.34 -5.38 -9.57
N ALA A 312 -5.22 -4.99 -8.30
CA ALA A 312 -3.96 -4.99 -7.57
C ALA A 312 -3.39 -6.41 -7.38
N THR A 313 -4.26 -7.40 -7.15
CA THR A 313 -3.88 -8.82 -7.08
C THR A 313 -3.29 -9.29 -8.41
N LEU A 314 -3.94 -8.95 -9.52
CA LEU A 314 -3.47 -9.32 -10.86
C LEU A 314 -2.20 -8.57 -11.25
N LEU A 315 -2.10 -7.28 -10.95
CA LEU A 315 -0.89 -6.50 -11.22
C LEU A 315 0.33 -7.06 -10.48
N ALA A 316 0.14 -7.52 -9.24
CA ALA A 316 1.22 -8.09 -8.44
C ALA A 316 1.61 -9.52 -8.87
N CYS A 317 0.65 -10.39 -9.16
CA CYS A 317 0.91 -11.83 -9.28
C CYS A 317 0.60 -12.46 -10.66
N ALA A 318 -0.03 -11.71 -11.57
CA ALA A 318 -0.41 -12.19 -12.91
C ALA A 318 0.44 -11.54 -14.03
N THR A 319 1.58 -10.96 -13.71
CA THR A 319 2.47 -10.24 -14.66
C THR A 319 3.70 -11.05 -15.08
N GLY A 320 3.75 -12.33 -14.72
CA GLY A 320 4.87 -13.22 -15.02
C GLY A 320 4.93 -13.74 -16.46
N ARG A 321 5.69 -14.82 -16.69
CA ARG A 321 5.80 -15.52 -17.97
C ARG A 321 5.55 -17.02 -17.79
N LYS A 322 4.69 -17.61 -18.63
CA LYS A 322 4.42 -19.06 -18.63
C LYS A 322 5.72 -19.83 -18.87
N GLY A 323 5.98 -20.86 -18.06
CA GLY A 323 7.20 -21.69 -18.16
C GLY A 323 8.47 -21.08 -17.54
N LYS A 324 8.38 -19.89 -16.91
CA LYS A 324 9.46 -19.29 -16.11
C LYS A 324 9.12 -19.40 -14.62
N GLU A 325 10.11 -19.19 -13.76
CA GLU A 325 9.93 -19.13 -12.31
C GLU A 325 8.98 -17.99 -11.90
N ILE A 326 8.27 -18.19 -10.79
CA ILE A 326 7.34 -17.19 -10.25
C ILE A 326 8.17 -16.05 -9.66
N ARG A 327 7.98 -14.84 -10.21
CA ARG A 327 8.61 -13.60 -9.77
C ARG A 327 7.54 -12.56 -9.49
N VAL A 328 7.69 -11.84 -8.39
CA VAL A 328 6.76 -10.77 -7.97
C VAL A 328 7.54 -9.46 -7.89
N ASP A 329 7.17 -8.49 -8.72
CA ASP A 329 7.85 -7.19 -8.78
C ASP A 329 7.62 -6.40 -7.49
N PHE A 330 8.71 -5.99 -6.85
CA PHE A 330 8.73 -5.24 -5.60
C PHE A 330 7.83 -4.00 -5.66
N PHE A 331 7.85 -3.25 -6.76
CA PHE A 331 7.11 -1.99 -6.87
C PHE A 331 5.65 -2.23 -7.24
N LEU A 332 5.34 -3.21 -8.09
CA LEU A 332 3.95 -3.53 -8.44
C LEU A 332 3.17 -4.08 -7.25
N MET A 333 3.81 -4.88 -6.39
CA MET A 333 3.21 -5.37 -5.16
C MET A 333 2.83 -4.24 -4.19
N HIS A 334 3.40 -3.03 -4.29
CA HIS A 334 2.94 -1.91 -3.47
C HIS A 334 1.48 -1.54 -3.76
N ALA A 335 0.96 -1.76 -4.97
CA ALA A 335 -0.47 -1.60 -5.25
C ALA A 335 -1.32 -2.61 -4.45
N LEU A 336 -0.82 -3.82 -4.23
CA LEU A 336 -1.48 -4.85 -3.42
C LEU A 336 -1.42 -4.50 -1.93
N THR A 337 -0.26 -4.07 -1.43
CA THR A 337 -0.08 -3.80 0.01
C THR A 337 -0.59 -2.44 0.46
N SER A 338 -0.84 -1.50 -0.46
CA SER A 338 -1.46 -0.21 -0.13
C SER A 338 -2.98 -0.21 -0.34
N SER A 339 -3.53 -0.93 -1.32
CA SER A 339 -4.97 -0.85 -1.62
C SER A 339 -5.86 -1.29 -0.47
N ILE A 340 -5.41 -2.19 0.41
CA ILE A 340 -6.13 -2.60 1.64
C ILE A 340 -6.51 -1.42 2.55
N PHE A 341 -5.80 -0.30 2.48
CA PHE A 341 -6.10 0.87 3.33
C PHE A 341 -7.18 1.80 2.76
N LEU A 342 -7.58 1.64 1.49
CA LEU A 342 -8.61 2.49 0.88
C LEU A 342 -9.89 2.58 1.74
N PRO A 343 -10.47 1.50 2.28
CA PRO A 343 -11.62 1.59 3.19
C PRO A 343 -11.40 2.49 4.41
N ALA A 344 -10.19 2.52 4.97
CA ALA A 344 -9.84 3.36 6.13
C ALA A 344 -9.93 4.86 5.80
N TYR A 345 -9.56 5.25 4.59
CA TYR A 345 -9.75 6.62 4.10
C TYR A 345 -11.20 6.87 3.67
N LEU A 346 -11.73 6.04 2.79
CA LEU A 346 -12.99 6.31 2.10
C LEU A 346 -14.16 6.40 3.08
N SER A 347 -14.19 5.57 4.12
CA SER A 347 -15.24 5.63 5.15
C SER A 347 -15.27 6.93 5.98
N ARG A 348 -14.21 7.75 5.95
CA ARG A 348 -14.09 8.99 6.72
C ARG A 348 -14.20 10.25 5.87
N LEU A 349 -13.89 10.15 4.59
CA LEU A 349 -13.81 11.30 3.69
C LEU A 349 -15.15 11.60 3.02
N PRO A 350 -15.46 12.88 2.71
CA PRO A 350 -16.62 13.22 1.90
C PRO A 350 -16.47 12.74 0.43
N PRO A 351 -17.57 12.63 -0.35
CA PRO A 351 -17.58 12.17 -1.73
C PRO A 351 -16.54 12.80 -2.67
N SER A 352 -16.32 14.12 -2.59
CA SER A 352 -15.32 14.81 -3.41
C SER A 352 -13.89 14.33 -3.14
N PHE A 353 -13.56 14.10 -1.87
CA PHE A 353 -12.24 13.63 -1.45
C PHE A 353 -12.05 12.15 -1.78
N ARG A 354 -13.11 11.34 -1.64
CA ARG A 354 -13.12 9.94 -2.11
C ARG A 354 -12.81 9.84 -3.60
N ARG A 355 -13.47 10.66 -4.42
CA ARG A 355 -13.22 10.73 -5.87
C ARG A 355 -11.79 11.12 -6.20
N ALA A 356 -11.29 12.19 -5.58
CA ALA A 356 -9.92 12.66 -5.79
C ALA A 356 -8.91 11.55 -5.42
N LEU A 357 -9.09 10.93 -4.26
CA LEU A 357 -8.21 9.88 -3.75
C LEU A 357 -8.19 8.65 -4.65
N LEU A 358 -9.37 8.12 -5.03
CA LEU A 358 -9.47 6.96 -5.92
C LEU A 358 -8.79 7.23 -7.26
N ARG A 359 -9.04 8.39 -7.89
CA ARG A 359 -8.40 8.78 -9.15
C ARG A 359 -6.88 8.88 -9.01
N ARG A 360 -6.40 9.56 -7.96
CA ARG A 360 -4.96 9.75 -7.71
C ARG A 360 -4.25 8.43 -7.40
N TYR A 361 -4.89 7.52 -6.67
CA TYR A 361 -4.38 6.19 -6.33
C TYR A 361 -4.19 5.32 -7.57
N ILE A 362 -5.19 5.26 -8.46
CA ILE A 362 -5.08 4.49 -9.71
C ILE A 362 -4.03 5.07 -10.64
N LEU A 363 -3.94 6.39 -10.69
CA LEU A 363 -2.91 7.07 -11.47
C LEU A 363 -1.50 6.70 -10.99
N GLU A 364 -1.29 6.55 -9.67
CA GLU A 364 -0.02 6.09 -9.10
C GLU A 364 0.29 4.62 -9.46
N ALA A 365 -0.71 3.74 -9.34
CA ALA A 365 -0.55 2.33 -9.69
C ALA A 365 -0.21 2.17 -11.18
N PHE A 366 -0.85 2.95 -12.05
CA PHE A 366 -0.61 2.93 -13.49
C PHE A 366 0.74 3.59 -13.85
N HIS A 367 1.12 4.67 -13.18
CA HIS A 367 2.43 5.30 -13.35
C HIS A 367 3.55 4.33 -12.99
N THR A 368 3.40 3.63 -11.86
CA THR A 368 4.32 2.58 -11.43
C THR A 368 4.37 1.47 -12.47
N ALA A 369 3.23 0.93 -12.91
CA ALA A 369 3.20 -0.11 -13.95
C ALA A 369 3.90 0.32 -15.25
N LEU A 370 3.69 1.57 -15.69
CA LEU A 370 4.37 2.12 -16.86
C LEU A 370 5.89 2.23 -16.66
N ALA A 371 6.34 2.67 -15.47
CA ALA A 371 7.75 2.71 -15.10
C ALA A 371 8.40 1.31 -15.01
N ARG A 372 7.60 0.26 -14.80
CA ARG A 372 8.04 -1.14 -14.78
C ARG A 372 7.91 -1.86 -16.14
N GLY A 373 7.68 -1.11 -17.22
CA GLY A 373 7.61 -1.65 -18.58
C GLY A 373 6.21 -2.08 -19.03
N ARG A 374 5.14 -1.51 -18.45
CA ARG A 374 3.71 -1.79 -18.79
C ARG A 374 3.37 -3.30 -18.82
N PRO A 375 3.65 -4.06 -17.76
CA PRO A 375 3.50 -5.51 -17.77
C PRO A 375 2.08 -5.94 -18.12
N SER A 376 1.96 -6.88 -19.06
CA SER A 376 0.69 -7.54 -19.40
C SER A 376 0.18 -8.38 -18.23
N ILE A 377 -1.14 -8.38 -18.04
CA ILE A 377 -1.82 -9.27 -17.09
C ILE A 377 -2.23 -10.55 -17.82
N ASP A 378 -1.82 -11.70 -17.30
CA ASP A 378 -2.19 -13.04 -17.77
C ASP A 378 -3.06 -13.74 -16.70
N PRO A 379 -4.40 -13.69 -16.84
CA PRO A 379 -5.30 -14.33 -15.89
C PRO A 379 -5.12 -15.87 -15.83
N GLU A 380 -4.72 -16.51 -16.93
CA GLU A 380 -4.49 -17.96 -16.92
C GLU A 380 -3.21 -18.34 -16.17
N LEU A 381 -2.20 -17.48 -16.16
CA LEU A 381 -0.96 -17.70 -15.42
C LEU A 381 -1.25 -17.81 -13.92
N ILE A 382 -1.95 -16.84 -13.33
CA ILE A 382 -2.25 -16.88 -11.88
C ILE A 382 -3.15 -18.06 -11.50
N MET A 383 -4.06 -18.46 -12.40
CA MET A 383 -4.88 -19.66 -12.21
C MET A 383 -4.09 -20.97 -12.35
N SER A 384 -2.87 -20.94 -12.90
CA SER A 384 -1.98 -22.10 -12.98
C SER A 384 -1.16 -22.36 -11.71
N TYR A 385 -1.07 -21.39 -10.80
CA TYR A 385 -0.37 -21.56 -9.52
C TYR A 385 -1.10 -22.54 -8.61
N ASP A 386 -0.40 -23.12 -7.62
CA ASP A 386 -0.99 -24.11 -6.71
C ASP A 386 -2.21 -23.53 -5.98
N LEU A 387 -3.33 -24.27 -6.01
CA LEU A 387 -4.57 -23.90 -5.31
C LEU A 387 -4.49 -24.21 -3.81
N TYR A 388 -3.69 -25.21 -3.43
CA TYR A 388 -3.55 -25.67 -2.05
C TYR A 388 -2.08 -25.59 -1.62
N PRO A 389 -1.46 -24.39 -1.68
CA PRO A 389 -0.07 -24.22 -1.29
C PRO A 389 0.10 -24.62 0.18
N THR A 390 1.13 -25.41 0.46
CA THR A 390 1.51 -25.83 1.81
C THR A 390 2.95 -25.37 2.06
N ILE A 391 3.13 -24.47 3.03
CA ILE A 391 4.43 -23.85 3.33
C ILE A 391 4.78 -24.18 4.78
N ASN A 392 6.02 -24.62 5.02
CA ASN A 392 6.58 -24.93 6.34
C ASN A 392 5.72 -25.89 7.19
N THR A 393 5.13 -26.91 6.58
CA THR A 393 4.21 -27.84 7.28
C THR A 393 4.86 -29.16 7.72
N GLU A 394 6.20 -29.25 7.66
CA GLU A 394 6.97 -30.43 8.08
C GLU A 394 6.57 -30.91 9.49
N GLY A 395 6.45 -32.22 9.67
CA GLY A 395 5.99 -32.84 10.92
C GLY A 395 4.48 -32.74 11.18
N SER A 396 3.82 -31.63 10.82
CA SER A 396 2.36 -31.52 10.95
C SER A 396 1.63 -32.48 10.00
N GLU A 397 2.18 -32.71 8.81
CA GLU A 397 1.64 -33.67 7.84
C GLU A 397 1.69 -35.11 8.35
N ASP A 398 2.82 -35.51 8.92
CA ASP A 398 3.00 -36.87 9.44
C ASP A 398 2.07 -37.13 10.63
N ALA A 399 1.89 -36.12 11.50
CA ALA A 399 0.94 -36.19 12.60
C ALA A 399 -0.51 -36.37 12.11
N LEU A 400 -0.93 -35.62 11.08
CA LEU A 400 -2.26 -35.74 10.50
C LEU A 400 -2.46 -37.09 9.79
N LYS A 401 -1.50 -37.52 8.96
CA LYS A 401 -1.54 -38.83 8.29
C LYS A 401 -1.64 -39.98 9.30
N LYS A 402 -0.95 -39.86 10.43
CA LYS A 402 -1.05 -40.84 11.53
C LYS A 402 -2.46 -40.89 12.12
N LEU A 403 -3.08 -39.74 12.41
CA LEU A 403 -4.45 -39.68 12.93
C LEU A 403 -5.47 -40.30 11.97
N VAL A 404 -5.34 -40.01 10.67
CA VAL A 404 -6.18 -40.60 9.61
C VAL A 404 -6.02 -42.12 9.57
N LYS A 405 -4.76 -42.61 9.58
CA LYS A 405 -4.48 -44.05 9.58
C LYS A 405 -5.05 -44.79 10.80
N GLU A 406 -5.15 -44.11 11.94
CA GLU A 406 -5.71 -44.64 13.18
C GLU A 406 -7.25 -44.48 13.28
N ASP A 407 -7.93 -44.01 12.23
CA ASP A 407 -9.37 -43.72 12.21
C ASP A 407 -9.80 -42.69 13.28
N LYS A 408 -8.91 -41.75 13.57
CA LYS A 408 -9.11 -40.66 14.54
C LYS A 408 -9.31 -39.29 13.90
N ALA A 409 -9.21 -39.19 12.58
CA ALA A 409 -9.41 -37.97 11.80
C ALA A 409 -10.07 -38.30 10.44
N LEU A 410 -10.77 -37.31 9.88
CA LEU A 410 -11.39 -37.40 8.56
C LEU A 410 -10.37 -37.15 7.44
N GLY A 411 -10.66 -37.68 6.25
CA GLY A 411 -9.87 -37.47 5.03
C GLY A 411 -8.79 -38.54 4.83
N LYS A 412 -7.82 -38.23 3.97
CA LYS A 412 -6.65 -39.03 3.59
C LYS A 412 -5.32 -38.42 4.07
N GLY A 413 -5.34 -37.21 4.60
CA GLY A 413 -4.14 -36.46 5.01
C GLY A 413 -3.39 -35.87 3.81
N GLU A 414 -4.11 -35.55 2.73
CA GLU A 414 -3.59 -34.92 1.53
C GLU A 414 -3.62 -33.38 1.66
N LYS A 415 -2.84 -32.65 0.86
CA LYS A 415 -2.77 -31.17 0.98
C LYS A 415 -4.09 -30.50 0.60
N GLU A 416 -4.85 -31.10 -0.31
CA GLU A 416 -6.15 -30.66 -0.80
C GLU A 416 -7.24 -30.68 0.30
N GLU A 417 -7.02 -31.45 1.35
CA GLU A 417 -7.93 -31.57 2.50
C GLU A 417 -7.59 -30.57 3.62
N ARG A 418 -6.58 -29.71 3.41
CA ARG A 418 -6.12 -28.72 4.39
C ARG A 418 -6.60 -27.32 4.02
N ASN A 419 -6.84 -26.51 5.04
CA ASN A 419 -7.02 -25.08 4.85
C ASN A 419 -5.65 -24.40 4.63
N ALA A 420 -5.32 -24.11 3.38
CA ALA A 420 -4.04 -23.52 2.99
C ALA A 420 -3.74 -22.18 3.68
N TRP A 421 -4.77 -21.36 4.00
CA TRP A 421 -4.58 -20.09 4.69
C TRP A 421 -3.90 -20.24 6.05
N LEU A 422 -4.16 -21.33 6.78
CA LEU A 422 -3.53 -21.55 8.09
C LEU A 422 -2.00 -21.63 7.97
N SER A 423 -1.51 -22.44 7.01
CA SER A 423 -0.07 -22.58 6.78
C SER A 423 0.58 -21.31 6.23
N LEU A 424 -0.12 -20.60 5.34
CA LEU A 424 0.37 -19.35 4.74
C LEU A 424 0.49 -18.24 5.79
N VAL A 425 -0.53 -18.07 6.64
CA VAL A 425 -0.54 -17.05 7.69
C VAL A 425 0.49 -17.36 8.77
N GLU A 426 0.54 -18.61 9.26
CA GLU A 426 1.53 -19.04 10.25
C GLU A 426 2.96 -18.82 9.74
N SER A 427 3.22 -19.21 8.49
CA SER A 427 4.49 -18.97 7.82
C SER A 427 4.78 -17.47 7.72
N ALA A 428 3.89 -16.68 7.10
CA ALA A 428 4.11 -15.26 6.83
C ALA A 428 4.42 -14.43 8.08
N MET A 429 3.83 -14.78 9.23
CA MET A 429 4.03 -14.06 10.49
C MET A 429 5.47 -14.09 11.01
N VAL A 430 6.28 -15.08 10.64
CA VAL A 430 7.67 -15.21 11.12
C VAL A 430 8.71 -14.72 10.12
N TYR A 431 8.34 -14.40 8.87
CA TYR A 431 9.28 -13.82 7.90
C TYR A 431 9.65 -12.40 8.32
N PRO A 432 10.93 -12.00 8.28
CA PRO A 432 11.34 -10.66 8.69
C PRO A 432 10.86 -9.57 7.72
N ASP A 433 10.77 -9.86 6.42
CA ASP A 433 10.32 -8.87 5.42
C ASP A 433 8.84 -8.52 5.61
N SER A 434 8.59 -7.27 6.03
CA SER A 434 7.25 -6.76 6.33
C SER A 434 6.31 -6.77 5.11
N HIS A 435 6.84 -6.73 3.88
CA HIS A 435 6.02 -6.77 2.67
C HIS A 435 5.32 -8.12 2.49
N VAL A 436 5.91 -9.21 3.00
CA VAL A 436 5.33 -10.56 2.93
C VAL A 436 4.03 -10.59 3.74
N ILE A 437 4.10 -10.28 5.04
CA ILE A 437 2.92 -10.32 5.91
C ILE A 437 1.86 -9.29 5.47
N LYS A 438 2.26 -8.12 4.96
CA LYS A 438 1.33 -7.14 4.37
C LYS A 438 0.59 -7.71 3.17
N SER A 439 1.30 -8.40 2.27
CA SER A 439 0.71 -8.98 1.06
C SER A 439 -0.26 -10.11 1.40
N ILE A 440 0.13 -11.01 2.32
CA ILE A 440 -0.73 -12.10 2.79
C ILE A 440 -1.96 -11.55 3.51
N ARG A 441 -1.83 -10.46 4.26
CA ARG A 441 -2.95 -9.75 4.87
C ARG A 441 -3.91 -9.16 3.85
N SER A 442 -3.41 -8.47 2.82
CA SER A 442 -4.23 -7.96 1.72
C SER A 442 -5.02 -9.08 1.05
N LEU A 443 -4.35 -10.16 0.67
CA LEU A 443 -4.96 -11.28 -0.04
C LEU A 443 -5.96 -12.05 0.82
N ALA A 444 -5.69 -12.26 2.11
CA ALA A 444 -6.64 -12.86 3.04
C ALA A 444 -7.88 -11.98 3.20
N HIS A 445 -7.71 -10.66 3.27
CA HIS A 445 -8.85 -9.73 3.31
C HIS A 445 -9.68 -9.81 2.02
N TYR A 446 -9.05 -9.77 0.84
CA TYR A 446 -9.77 -9.84 -0.42
C TYR A 446 -10.46 -11.18 -0.61
N ALA A 447 -9.85 -12.29 -0.17
CA ALA A 447 -10.49 -13.60 -0.13
C ALA A 447 -11.72 -13.61 0.79
N SER A 448 -11.72 -12.87 1.91
CA SER A 448 -12.90 -12.77 2.78
C SER A 448 -14.08 -12.03 2.13
N LEU A 449 -13.81 -11.17 1.14
CA LEU A 449 -14.81 -10.38 0.42
C LEU A 449 -15.28 -11.08 -0.87
N LEU A 450 -14.32 -11.62 -1.63
CA LEU A 450 -14.50 -12.05 -3.01
C LEU A 450 -14.09 -13.52 -3.24
N GLY A 451 -13.70 -14.24 -2.19
CA GLY A 451 -13.22 -15.63 -2.29
C GLY A 451 -14.30 -16.64 -2.70
N ASN A 452 -15.58 -16.29 -2.55
CA ASN A 452 -16.71 -17.11 -3.00
C ASN A 452 -17.22 -16.72 -4.40
N SER A 453 -16.53 -15.83 -5.11
CA SER A 453 -16.92 -15.47 -6.47
C SER A 453 -16.75 -16.66 -7.42
N PRO A 454 -17.79 -17.03 -8.20
CA PRO A 454 -17.68 -18.09 -9.20
C PRO A 454 -16.77 -17.66 -10.37
N PRO A 455 -16.36 -18.59 -11.25
CA PRO A 455 -15.66 -18.26 -12.49
C PRO A 455 -16.37 -17.15 -13.27
N GLY A 456 -15.65 -16.08 -13.57
CA GLY A 456 -16.15 -14.89 -14.26
C GLY A 456 -17.01 -13.95 -13.41
N GLY A 457 -17.14 -14.22 -12.10
CA GLY A 457 -17.91 -13.43 -11.14
C GLY A 457 -17.14 -12.31 -10.44
N LEU A 458 -15.85 -12.15 -10.71
CA LEU A 458 -15.04 -11.07 -10.13
C LEU A 458 -15.34 -9.71 -10.80
N PRO A 459 -15.26 -8.60 -10.06
CA PRO A 459 -15.34 -7.26 -10.64
C PRO A 459 -14.33 -7.04 -11.76
N GLY A 460 -14.78 -6.36 -12.82
CA GLY A 460 -13.94 -5.99 -13.96
C GLY A 460 -13.67 -7.12 -14.98
N THR A 461 -14.22 -8.33 -14.81
CA THR A 461 -14.06 -9.46 -15.75
C THR A 461 -14.48 -9.12 -17.17
N TYR A 462 -15.60 -8.43 -17.35
CA TYR A 462 -16.17 -8.10 -18.66
C TYR A 462 -16.12 -6.60 -18.94
N LYS A 463 -16.05 -6.23 -20.21
CA LYS A 463 -16.25 -4.85 -20.63
C LYS A 463 -17.73 -4.49 -20.42
N GLU A 464 -18.02 -3.33 -19.82
CA GLU A 464 -19.39 -2.83 -19.72
C GLU A 464 -19.94 -2.29 -21.07
N GLU A 465 -19.05 -2.14 -22.06
CA GLU A 465 -19.37 -1.69 -23.41
C GLU A 465 -20.04 -2.83 -24.21
N GLY A 466 -21.36 -3.00 -24.03
CA GLY A 466 -22.14 -3.93 -24.83
C GLY A 466 -23.40 -4.43 -24.14
N ARG A 467 -24.56 -3.87 -24.48
CA ARG A 467 -25.85 -4.53 -24.18
C ARG A 467 -26.00 -5.71 -25.14
N GLY A 468 -25.44 -6.86 -24.81
CA GLY A 468 -25.49 -8.06 -25.64
C GLY A 468 -25.22 -9.35 -24.86
N VAL A 469 -25.69 -10.47 -25.42
CA VAL A 469 -25.58 -11.83 -24.84
C VAL A 469 -24.13 -12.36 -24.85
N ASP A 470 -23.24 -11.74 -25.63
CA ASP A 470 -21.81 -12.06 -25.68
C ASP A 470 -21.00 -11.02 -24.90
N LYS A 471 -20.75 -11.29 -23.62
CA LYS A 471 -19.91 -10.42 -22.79
C LYS A 471 -18.44 -10.59 -23.18
N GLU A 472 -17.84 -9.55 -23.77
CA GLU A 472 -16.41 -9.53 -24.07
C GLU A 472 -15.59 -9.40 -22.77
N GLU A 473 -14.55 -10.22 -22.62
CA GLU A 473 -13.63 -10.14 -21.47
C GLU A 473 -12.78 -8.86 -21.54
N ALA A 474 -12.57 -8.19 -20.40
CA ALA A 474 -11.69 -7.02 -20.32
C ALA A 474 -10.22 -7.38 -20.64
N VAL A 475 -9.81 -8.57 -20.20
CA VAL A 475 -8.54 -9.23 -20.52
C VAL A 475 -8.86 -10.69 -20.83
N LYS A 476 -8.26 -11.24 -21.89
CA LYS A 476 -8.47 -12.64 -22.28
C LYS A 476 -8.20 -13.59 -21.11
N GLY A 477 -9.15 -14.47 -20.81
CA GLY A 477 -9.06 -15.46 -19.73
C GLY A 477 -9.70 -15.04 -18.40
N MET A 478 -10.17 -13.80 -18.27
CA MET A 478 -10.82 -13.32 -17.03
C MET A 478 -12.07 -14.12 -16.64
N SER A 479 -12.79 -14.71 -17.59
CA SER A 479 -13.96 -15.58 -17.32
C SER A 479 -13.60 -16.86 -16.58
N LYS A 480 -12.33 -17.26 -16.58
CA LYS A 480 -11.82 -18.43 -15.83
C LYS A 480 -11.45 -18.10 -14.39
N LEU A 481 -11.32 -16.81 -14.05
CA LEU A 481 -10.94 -16.41 -12.70
C LEU A 481 -12.13 -16.53 -11.76
N ASP A 482 -11.87 -17.14 -10.62
CA ASP A 482 -12.79 -17.25 -9.50
C ASP A 482 -12.11 -16.71 -8.23
N GLY A 483 -12.83 -16.75 -7.11
CA GLY A 483 -12.32 -16.27 -5.83
C GLY A 483 -11.05 -16.98 -5.33
N SER A 484 -10.64 -18.12 -5.92
CA SER A 484 -9.39 -18.78 -5.54
C SER A 484 -8.13 -18.00 -5.96
N VAL A 485 -8.28 -17.00 -6.83
CA VAL A 485 -7.17 -16.14 -7.30
C VAL A 485 -6.36 -15.55 -6.15
N PHE A 486 -7.00 -15.18 -5.03
CA PHE A 486 -6.32 -14.58 -3.88
C PHE A 486 -5.47 -15.61 -3.11
N LEU A 487 -5.95 -16.84 -2.99
CA LEU A 487 -5.21 -17.92 -2.35
C LEU A 487 -4.01 -18.37 -3.20
N ARG A 488 -4.21 -18.47 -4.51
CA ARG A 488 -3.15 -18.76 -5.49
C ARG A 488 -2.07 -17.68 -5.49
N ALA A 489 -2.47 -16.40 -5.45
CA ALA A 489 -1.54 -15.27 -5.30
C ALA A 489 -0.73 -15.36 -4.00
N ALA A 490 -1.37 -15.72 -2.89
CA ALA A 490 -0.72 -15.85 -1.60
C ALA A 490 0.31 -16.99 -1.61
N GLY A 491 -0.05 -18.13 -2.21
CA GLY A 491 0.86 -19.24 -2.45
C GLY A 491 2.05 -18.86 -3.34
N ALA A 492 1.81 -18.10 -4.42
CA ALA A 492 2.86 -17.60 -5.31
C ALA A 492 3.86 -16.71 -4.57
N ILE A 493 3.38 -15.73 -3.79
CA ILE A 493 4.24 -14.87 -2.98
C ILE A 493 5.05 -15.69 -1.97
N MET A 494 4.40 -16.61 -1.24
CA MET A 494 5.12 -17.42 -0.27
C MET A 494 6.13 -18.36 -0.93
N THR A 495 5.84 -18.90 -2.12
CA THR A 495 6.79 -19.72 -2.89
C THR A 495 8.03 -18.91 -3.28
N THR A 496 7.84 -17.67 -3.75
CA THR A 496 8.94 -16.77 -4.11
C THR A 496 9.77 -16.35 -2.89
N MET A 497 9.16 -16.26 -1.71
CA MET A 497 9.78 -15.72 -0.50
C MET A 497 10.23 -16.77 0.53
N ALA A 498 9.87 -18.05 0.37
CA ALA A 498 10.12 -19.12 1.34
C ALA A 498 11.63 -19.43 1.55
N PRO A 499 12.04 -19.91 2.75
CA PRO A 499 13.43 -20.24 3.04
C PRO A 499 13.90 -21.46 2.23
N GLY A 500 15.12 -21.39 1.70
CA GLY A 500 15.76 -22.46 0.92
C GLY A 500 16.19 -22.06 -0.50
N GLY A 501 15.80 -20.87 -0.96
CA GLY A 501 16.29 -20.25 -2.20
C GLY A 501 16.75 -18.81 -1.97
N GLU A 502 17.34 -18.19 -3.01
CA GLU A 502 17.70 -16.77 -3.09
C GLU A 502 16.45 -15.84 -3.11
N GLY A 503 15.37 -16.21 -2.42
CA GLY A 503 14.05 -15.58 -2.50
C GLY A 503 14.10 -14.11 -2.11
N ALA A 504 13.85 -13.24 -3.09
CA ALA A 504 13.76 -11.81 -2.93
C ALA A 504 12.72 -11.26 -3.89
N TRP A 505 12.09 -10.14 -3.51
CA TRP A 505 11.24 -9.40 -4.43
C TRP A 505 12.00 -9.00 -5.68
N ASP A 506 11.36 -9.19 -6.83
CA ASP A 506 11.97 -8.87 -8.11
C ASP A 506 12.11 -7.35 -8.30
N ARG A 507 13.24 -6.93 -8.87
CA ARG A 507 13.51 -5.51 -9.15
C ARG A 507 13.88 -5.26 -10.61
N SER A 508 13.82 -6.26 -11.49
CA SER A 508 14.35 -6.19 -12.86
C SER A 508 13.36 -5.66 -13.89
N GLN A 509 12.21 -5.11 -13.50
CA GLN A 509 11.14 -4.54 -14.36
C GLN A 509 10.46 -5.62 -15.20
N LEU A 510 9.57 -6.39 -14.58
CA LEU A 510 8.96 -7.59 -15.20
C LEU A 510 8.10 -7.33 -16.45
N GLY A 511 7.86 -6.07 -16.83
CA GLY A 511 7.20 -5.71 -18.08
C GLY A 511 8.07 -5.86 -19.33
N TYR A 512 9.39 -5.91 -19.19
CA TYR A 512 10.35 -6.10 -20.30
C TYR A 512 10.62 -7.57 -20.55
N ASP A 513 10.73 -7.99 -21.81
CA ASP A 513 11.04 -9.39 -22.14
C ASP A 513 12.49 -9.73 -21.79
N GLU A 514 13.40 -8.76 -21.93
CA GLU A 514 14.82 -8.85 -21.56
C GLU A 514 15.02 -9.12 -20.06
N ALA A 515 14.04 -8.79 -19.22
CA ALA A 515 14.08 -9.11 -17.78
C ALA A 515 13.91 -10.61 -17.49
N TRP A 516 13.51 -11.40 -18.50
CA TRP A 516 13.23 -12.84 -18.40
C TRP A 516 14.22 -13.74 -19.16
N GLU A 517 15.19 -13.13 -19.85
CA GLU A 517 16.36 -13.79 -20.44
C GLU A 517 17.40 -14.13 -19.37
#